data_AF-A0A7S3Q648-F1
#
_entry.id   AF-A0A7S3Q648-F1
#
_cell.length_a   1.000
_cell.length_b   1.000
_cell.length_c   1.000
_cell.angle_alpha   90.00
_cell.angle_beta   90.00
_cell.angle_gamma   90.00
#
_symmetry.space_group_name_H-M   'P 1'
#
loop_
_entity.id
_entity.type
_entity.pdbx_description
1 polymer ?
#
loop_
_entity_poly.entity_id
_entity_poly.type
_entity_poly.pdbx_seq_one_letter_code
_entity_poly.pdbx_strand_id
1 'polypeptide(L)'
;MKFLNALPFLILLPDLGSAAKCGQWFTSDCICDTDIRYCAEGENGASDNILDQHPLWNHIQGFYKFEAYNFAFGLNLGTNTFATDNPYIGYLNHTIIGSRDYQHRYDILPPLDPAKCAPVFNPFINNLPDFVCGETGVLYFFEGFALSTNERDGSLTTTPNLVLTQVERQNKDSYLIGEEDNADYKMVPVDENTLQGSVDSDVFLVTESFVFTNEARTEAGSMQDVYAKAGDQSILVQSTRLKLTKIDEESFITGLAADLEANNITASTMPDAVPMERSCLNKDCPTEEDFCQLDPKCTVSKYLEPDATVKAGPIVGIVSAVFAVLLAVLYLVHRRAMEKQKERLKNMFAKHVVQSLKIGIGASGDFFSMEALQAEFKHIDVGEEGGDGVISKAELRAFMTSGKMGKVTDSDFDTLFGIIDADGSGEVDFIEFATFMGEIKDNIKAFGDDEDLVRSFKSSFVENKEPETVEDVENKQPEIKDDTEAFEDDNKIHDLS
;
A
#
# COMPACT_ATOMS: atom_id res chain seq x y z
N MET A 1 -23.94 35.52 -17.38
CA MET A 1 -23.00 35.28 -16.26
C MET A 1 -23.60 34.30 -15.24
N LYS A 2 -24.04 33.10 -15.67
CA LYS A 2 -24.65 32.04 -14.81
C LYS A 2 -24.47 30.65 -15.45
N PHE A 3 -23.25 30.13 -15.53
CA PHE A 3 -22.95 28.77 -16.02
C PHE A 3 -21.55 28.30 -15.55
N LEU A 4 -21.28 28.40 -14.23
CA LEU A 4 -19.95 28.12 -13.66
C LEU A 4 -19.97 27.39 -12.29
N ASN A 5 -21.14 26.90 -11.85
CA ASN A 5 -21.31 26.18 -10.58
C ASN A 5 -21.80 24.73 -10.80
N ALA A 6 -21.16 23.98 -11.71
CA ALA A 6 -21.52 22.58 -11.97
C ALA A 6 -20.29 21.76 -12.42
N LEU A 7 -19.30 21.62 -11.53
CA LEU A 7 -18.15 20.73 -11.73
C LEU A 7 -17.64 20.13 -10.39
N PRO A 8 -18.45 19.33 -9.67
CA PRO A 8 -18.07 18.70 -8.41
C PRO A 8 -17.31 17.38 -8.66
N PHE A 9 -16.17 17.42 -9.36
CA PHE A 9 -15.40 16.20 -9.68
C PHE A 9 -13.88 16.36 -9.77
N LEU A 10 -13.31 17.51 -9.35
CA LEU A 10 -11.89 17.80 -9.50
C LEU A 10 -11.09 17.88 -8.17
N ILE A 11 -11.52 17.18 -7.12
CA ILE A 11 -10.74 17.07 -5.87
C ILE A 11 -10.82 15.63 -5.30
N LEU A 12 -10.05 14.72 -5.90
CA LEU A 12 -9.59 13.46 -5.28
C LEU A 12 -8.15 13.14 -5.72
N LEU A 13 -7.30 14.18 -5.80
CA LEU A 13 -5.86 13.96 -5.68
C LEU A 13 -5.57 13.84 -4.18
N PRO A 14 -5.04 12.71 -3.68
CA PRO A 14 -4.58 12.62 -2.30
C PRO A 14 -3.44 13.62 -2.08
N ASP A 15 -3.24 14.00 -0.83
CA ASP A 15 -2.29 15.04 -0.43
C ASP A 15 -0.86 14.70 -0.89
N LEU A 16 -0.39 15.40 -1.94
CA LEU A 16 0.90 15.18 -2.59
C LEU A 16 2.10 15.59 -1.70
N GLY A 17 1.84 16.08 -0.48
CA GLY A 17 2.87 16.42 0.52
C GLY A 17 3.48 15.22 1.25
N SER A 18 2.80 14.06 1.27
CA SER A 18 3.35 12.81 1.82
C SER A 18 3.73 11.84 0.70
N ALA A 19 4.89 11.20 0.82
CA ALA A 19 5.28 10.11 -0.08
C ALA A 19 4.15 9.06 -0.13
N ALA A 20 3.75 8.68 -1.34
CA ALA A 20 2.64 7.73 -1.50
C ALA A 20 3.07 6.37 -0.93
N LYS A 21 2.23 5.77 -0.07
CA LYS A 21 2.45 4.40 0.40
C LYS A 21 2.31 3.42 -0.77
N CYS A 22 3.08 2.33 -0.74
CA CYS A 22 2.93 1.20 -1.64
C CYS A 22 1.55 0.51 -1.48
N GLY A 23 1.24 -0.43 -2.37
CA GLY A 23 0.00 -1.22 -2.32
C GLY A 23 -1.28 -0.47 -2.73
N GLN A 24 -1.21 0.83 -3.05
CA GLN A 24 -2.34 1.56 -3.63
C GLN A 24 -2.55 1.18 -5.10
N TRP A 25 -3.80 1.29 -5.58
CA TRP A 25 -4.15 0.99 -6.97
C TRP A 25 -3.35 1.78 -8.03
N PHE A 26 -2.77 2.92 -7.63
CA PHE A 26 -1.95 3.80 -8.46
C PHE A 26 -0.45 3.78 -8.14
N THR A 27 0.01 3.03 -7.14
CA THR A 27 1.44 2.91 -6.77
C THR A 27 1.96 1.51 -7.04
N SER A 28 3.28 1.30 -7.00
CA SER A 28 3.89 -0.03 -6.90
C SER A 28 3.29 -0.83 -5.74
N ASP A 29 3.28 -2.15 -5.89
CA ASP A 29 2.94 -3.10 -4.84
C ASP A 29 4.04 -3.06 -3.75
N CYS A 30 3.73 -3.45 -2.51
CA CYS A 30 4.73 -3.41 -1.43
C CYS A 30 5.66 -4.62 -1.53
N ILE A 31 6.96 -4.44 -1.24
CA ILE A 31 7.91 -5.55 -1.12
C ILE A 31 7.52 -6.43 0.09
N CYS A 32 7.05 -5.81 1.18
CA CYS A 32 6.45 -6.47 2.35
C CYS A 32 5.35 -7.50 2.01
N ASP A 33 4.62 -7.36 0.90
CA ASP A 33 3.61 -8.37 0.48
C ASP A 33 4.25 -9.68 -0.02
N THR A 34 5.56 -9.68 -0.26
CA THR A 34 6.32 -10.82 -0.81
C THR A 34 7.55 -11.23 0.01
N ASP A 35 8.06 -10.33 0.85
CA ASP A 35 9.25 -10.53 1.69
C ASP A 35 9.04 -9.85 3.06
N ILE A 36 8.76 -10.67 4.08
CA ILE A 36 8.39 -10.26 5.45
C ILE A 36 9.44 -9.37 6.15
N ARG A 37 10.68 -9.36 5.63
CA ARG A 37 11.78 -8.54 6.15
C ARG A 37 11.57 -7.04 5.93
N TYR A 38 10.81 -6.67 4.90
CA TYR A 38 10.50 -5.27 4.56
C TYR A 38 9.28 -4.71 5.31
N CYS A 39 8.53 -5.56 6.02
CA CYS A 39 7.35 -5.15 6.79
C CYS A 39 7.72 -4.40 8.06
N ALA A 40 6.84 -3.49 8.53
CA ALA A 40 6.95 -3.02 9.91
C ALA A 40 6.54 -4.11 10.91
N GLU A 41 6.91 -3.96 12.17
CA GLU A 41 6.49 -4.88 13.25
C GLU A 41 4.94 -4.96 13.32
N GLY A 42 4.41 -6.17 13.28
CA GLY A 42 2.96 -6.45 13.26
C GLY A 42 2.29 -6.36 11.88
N GLU A 43 2.98 -5.93 10.82
CA GLU A 43 2.43 -5.93 9.45
C GLU A 43 2.67 -7.29 8.77
N ASN A 44 1.68 -7.81 8.03
CA ASN A 44 1.73 -9.09 7.31
C ASN A 44 2.23 -10.31 8.11
N GLY A 45 2.08 -10.29 9.44
CA GLY A 45 2.55 -11.36 10.35
C GLY A 45 4.01 -11.25 10.76
N ALA A 46 4.70 -10.16 10.40
CA ALA A 46 6.03 -9.87 10.90
C ALA A 46 6.01 -9.68 12.42
N SER A 47 6.95 -10.33 13.09
CA SER A 47 7.18 -10.21 14.53
C SER A 47 8.66 -10.31 14.82
N ASP A 48 9.18 -9.43 15.67
CA ASP A 48 10.56 -9.48 16.18
C ASP A 48 10.65 -10.43 17.39
N ASN A 49 9.53 -10.96 17.88
CA ASN A 49 9.46 -11.97 18.93
C ASN A 49 9.83 -13.36 18.41
N ILE A 50 10.87 -13.97 19.01
CA ILE A 50 11.43 -15.27 18.65
C ILE A 50 10.36 -16.37 18.61
N LEU A 51 9.42 -16.37 19.57
CA LEU A 51 8.35 -17.38 19.67
C LEU A 51 7.34 -17.32 18.52
N ASP A 52 7.19 -16.16 17.88
CA ASP A 52 6.27 -15.96 16.76
C ASP A 52 6.95 -16.29 15.41
N GLN A 53 8.28 -16.14 15.31
CA GLN A 53 9.02 -16.36 14.06
C GLN A 53 9.14 -17.83 13.67
N HIS A 54 9.27 -18.76 14.62
CA HIS A 54 9.33 -20.19 14.30
C HIS A 54 8.80 -21.07 15.45
N PRO A 55 7.91 -22.06 15.18
CA PRO A 55 7.26 -22.85 16.22
C PRO A 55 8.23 -23.66 17.10
N LEU A 56 9.40 -24.03 16.57
CA LEU A 56 10.44 -24.77 17.30
C LEU A 56 10.88 -24.08 18.60
N TRP A 57 10.90 -22.74 18.65
CA TRP A 57 11.29 -21.99 19.84
C TRP A 57 10.33 -22.19 21.03
N ASN A 58 9.03 -22.35 20.75
CA ASN A 58 8.04 -22.71 21.78
C ASN A 58 8.30 -24.10 22.39
N HIS A 59 8.94 -25.00 21.65
CA HIS A 59 9.32 -26.32 22.15
C HIS A 59 10.63 -26.31 22.93
N ILE A 60 11.53 -25.37 22.64
CA ILE A 60 12.85 -25.24 23.28
C ILE A 60 12.81 -24.41 24.56
N GLN A 61 11.93 -23.42 24.66
CA GLN A 61 11.75 -22.67 25.91
C GLN A 61 11.37 -23.59 27.07
N GLY A 62 12.07 -23.48 28.20
CA GLY A 62 11.80 -24.19 29.44
C GLY A 62 13.04 -24.86 30.04
N PHE A 63 12.78 -25.79 30.95
CA PHE A 63 13.77 -26.43 31.82
C PHE A 63 14.11 -27.84 31.35
N TYR A 64 15.39 -28.20 31.41
CA TYR A 64 15.91 -29.50 31.02
C TYR A 64 16.89 -30.02 32.06
N LYS A 65 16.83 -31.32 32.31
CA LYS A 65 17.98 -32.10 32.82
C LYS A 65 18.61 -32.82 31.64
N PHE A 66 19.94 -32.90 31.60
CA PHE A 66 20.64 -33.63 30.55
C PHE A 66 21.75 -34.53 31.08
N GLU A 67 22.04 -35.57 30.29
CA GLU A 67 23.19 -36.45 30.43
C GLU A 67 24.14 -36.15 29.25
N ALA A 68 25.41 -35.90 29.52
CA ALA A 68 26.39 -35.52 28.51
C ALA A 68 27.58 -36.48 28.47
N TYR A 69 28.00 -36.82 27.24
CA TYR A 69 29.07 -37.76 26.92
C TYR A 69 30.08 -37.08 25.99
N ASN A 70 31.31 -36.92 26.47
CA ASN A 70 32.38 -36.31 25.69
C ASN A 70 33.21 -37.37 24.96
N PHE A 71 33.82 -36.96 23.85
CA PHE A 71 34.71 -37.74 23.01
C PHE A 71 35.85 -36.81 22.56
N ALA A 72 37.08 -37.07 23.00
CA ALA A 72 38.25 -36.34 22.52
C ALA A 72 38.79 -36.90 21.19
N PHE A 73 39.30 -36.02 20.34
CA PHE A 73 39.91 -36.37 19.06
C PHE A 73 41.26 -35.66 18.88
N GLY A 74 42.25 -36.37 18.34
CA GLY A 74 43.51 -35.77 17.90
C GLY A 74 44.29 -35.02 18.99
N LEU A 75 44.35 -33.68 18.86
CA LEU A 75 45.12 -32.80 19.74
C LEU A 75 44.41 -32.59 21.08
N ASN A 76 44.93 -33.21 22.13
CA ASN A 76 44.54 -32.87 23.50
C ASN A 76 45.12 -31.50 23.88
N LEU A 77 44.29 -30.46 23.82
CA LEU A 77 44.67 -29.07 24.12
C LEU A 77 44.86 -28.81 25.63
N GLY A 78 44.69 -29.81 26.50
CA GLY A 78 44.91 -29.71 27.95
C GLY A 78 43.84 -28.93 28.72
N THR A 79 42.95 -28.22 28.02
CA THR A 79 41.91 -27.38 28.63
C THR A 79 40.78 -28.19 29.28
N ASN A 80 40.43 -29.37 28.76
CA ASN A 80 39.20 -30.07 29.16
C ASN A 80 39.32 -31.60 29.43
N THR A 81 40.51 -32.10 29.80
CA THR A 81 40.72 -33.54 30.09
C THR A 81 39.87 -34.12 31.22
N PHE A 82 39.23 -33.27 32.02
CA PHE A 82 38.27 -33.66 33.07
C PHE A 82 36.96 -34.18 32.47
N ALA A 83 36.52 -33.57 31.37
CA ALA A 83 35.28 -33.87 30.69
C ALA A 83 35.43 -35.09 29.74
N THR A 84 36.55 -35.20 29.02
CA THR A 84 36.70 -36.06 27.83
C THR A 84 36.46 -37.56 28.03
N ASP A 85 36.55 -38.07 29.26
CA ASP A 85 36.36 -39.49 29.59
C ASP A 85 35.18 -39.76 30.55
N ASN A 86 34.64 -38.74 31.20
CA ASN A 86 33.65 -38.90 32.27
C ASN A 86 32.31 -38.34 31.81
N PRO A 87 31.24 -39.16 31.76
CA PRO A 87 29.91 -38.63 31.55
C PRO A 87 29.53 -37.72 32.72
N TYR A 88 28.89 -36.61 32.43
CA TYR A 88 28.43 -35.64 33.41
C TYR A 88 26.94 -35.40 33.23
N ILE A 89 26.30 -34.87 34.26
CA ILE A 89 24.90 -34.46 34.21
C ILE A 89 24.83 -32.95 34.29
N GLY A 90 23.72 -32.39 33.82
CA GLY A 90 23.55 -30.95 33.91
C GLY A 90 22.11 -30.52 33.78
N TYR A 91 21.94 -29.21 33.94
CA TYR A 91 20.66 -28.54 33.96
C TYR A 91 20.73 -27.35 33.00
N LEU A 92 19.70 -27.15 32.18
CA LEU A 92 19.62 -26.09 31.17
C LEU A 92 18.25 -25.41 31.24
N ASN A 93 18.25 -24.08 31.28
CA ASN A 93 17.06 -23.24 31.18
C ASN A 93 17.18 -22.35 29.93
N HIS A 94 16.25 -22.49 28.99
CA HIS A 94 16.00 -21.51 27.93
C HIS A 94 14.80 -20.65 28.30
N THR A 95 15.01 -19.35 28.52
CA THR A 95 13.91 -18.41 28.71
C THR A 95 13.88 -17.41 27.55
N ILE A 96 12.79 -17.39 26.78
CA ILE A 96 12.62 -16.53 25.62
C ILE A 96 11.63 -15.41 25.96
N ILE A 97 12.03 -14.15 25.71
CA ILE A 97 11.24 -12.96 26.04
C ILE A 97 11.30 -11.96 24.87
N GLY A 98 10.36 -12.10 23.93
CA GLY A 98 10.34 -11.24 22.75
C GLY A 98 11.53 -11.54 21.84
N SER A 99 12.33 -10.54 21.52
CA SER A 99 13.48 -10.65 20.61
C SER A 99 14.73 -11.27 21.25
N ARG A 100 14.64 -11.79 22.49
CA ARG A 100 15.81 -12.24 23.27
C ARG A 100 15.60 -13.64 23.85
N ASP A 101 16.60 -14.50 23.70
CA ASP A 101 16.74 -15.80 24.37
C ASP A 101 17.84 -15.71 25.43
N TYR A 102 17.55 -16.28 26.61
CA TYR A 102 18.41 -16.28 27.79
C TYR A 102 18.68 -17.74 28.17
N GLN A 103 19.93 -18.17 28.02
CA GLN A 103 20.38 -19.54 28.21
C GLN A 103 21.22 -19.65 29.47
N HIS A 104 20.75 -20.43 30.46
CA HIS A 104 21.47 -20.67 31.71
C HIS A 104 21.70 -22.16 31.89
N ARG A 105 22.97 -22.57 31.95
CA ARG A 105 23.38 -23.98 32.00
C ARG A 105 24.36 -24.27 33.12
N TYR A 106 24.19 -25.45 33.73
CA TYR A 106 24.93 -25.96 34.89
C TYR A 106 25.47 -27.34 34.54
N ASP A 107 26.79 -27.51 34.57
CA ASP A 107 27.44 -28.79 34.27
C ASP A 107 28.03 -29.36 35.56
N ILE A 108 27.47 -30.47 36.02
CA ILE A 108 27.83 -31.17 37.25
C ILE A 108 28.74 -32.35 36.89
N LEU A 109 30.05 -32.12 36.93
CA LEU A 109 31.04 -33.17 36.72
C LEU A 109 31.20 -33.94 38.04
N PRO A 110 31.05 -35.27 38.03
CA PRO A 110 31.23 -36.08 39.23
C PRO A 110 32.70 -36.07 39.69
N PRO A 111 32.98 -36.42 40.96
CA PRO A 111 34.34 -36.63 41.44
C PRO A 111 35.12 -37.54 40.48
N LEU A 112 36.37 -37.18 40.17
CA LEU A 112 37.22 -38.01 39.31
C LEU A 112 37.45 -39.39 39.91
N ASP A 113 37.74 -40.36 39.05
CA ASP A 113 38.45 -41.57 39.47
C ASP A 113 39.78 -41.16 40.14
N PRO A 114 40.05 -41.56 41.41
CA PRO A 114 41.33 -41.29 42.08
C PRO A 114 42.57 -41.71 41.28
N ALA A 115 42.46 -42.71 40.40
CA ALA A 115 43.54 -43.12 39.51
C ALA A 115 43.89 -42.08 38.43
N LYS A 116 42.97 -41.13 38.13
CA LYS A 116 43.15 -40.03 37.18
C LYS A 116 43.62 -38.72 37.83
N CYS A 117 43.77 -38.68 39.16
CA CYS A 117 44.13 -37.47 39.91
C CYS A 117 45.58 -36.99 39.73
N ALA A 118 46.41 -37.63 38.92
CA ALA A 118 47.75 -37.13 38.61
C ALA A 118 48.24 -37.53 37.19
N PRO A 119 48.87 -36.61 36.43
CA PRO A 119 48.90 -35.16 36.61
C PRO A 119 47.66 -34.51 35.99
N VAL A 120 46.75 -33.96 36.80
CA VAL A 120 45.62 -33.16 36.31
C VAL A 120 46.18 -31.90 35.65
N PHE A 121 46.08 -31.84 34.32
CA PHE A 121 46.77 -30.83 33.51
C PHE A 121 46.04 -29.49 33.38
N ASN A 122 44.82 -29.37 33.90
CA ASN A 122 44.13 -28.09 34.03
C ASN A 122 44.53 -27.43 35.37
N PRO A 123 45.32 -26.34 35.36
CA PRO A 123 45.76 -25.66 36.58
C PRO A 123 44.64 -24.87 37.28
N PHE A 124 43.51 -24.60 36.64
CA PHE A 124 42.39 -23.88 37.25
C PHE A 124 41.66 -24.75 38.29
N ILE A 125 41.38 -26.02 37.95
CA ILE A 125 40.67 -26.95 38.84
C ILE A 125 41.47 -27.25 40.12
N ASN A 126 42.78 -27.42 40.00
CA ASN A 126 43.67 -27.66 41.16
C ASN A 126 43.77 -26.45 42.13
N ASN A 127 43.28 -25.27 41.74
CA ASN A 127 43.26 -24.06 42.56
C ASN A 127 41.86 -23.75 43.14
N LEU A 128 40.85 -24.59 42.88
CA LEU A 128 39.53 -24.44 43.49
C LEU A 128 39.63 -24.68 45.01
N PRO A 129 39.19 -23.72 45.86
CA PRO A 129 38.88 -23.96 47.26
C PRO A 129 37.97 -25.18 47.41
N ASP A 130 38.21 -25.96 48.47
CA ASP A 130 37.43 -27.15 48.82
C ASP A 130 37.46 -28.30 47.78
N PHE A 131 38.17 -28.17 46.65
CA PHE A 131 38.35 -29.27 45.69
C PHE A 131 39.38 -30.28 46.19
N VAL A 132 38.94 -31.51 46.39
CA VAL A 132 39.77 -32.67 46.69
C VAL A 132 39.56 -33.70 45.58
N CYS A 133 40.59 -33.93 44.78
CA CYS A 133 40.48 -34.87 43.66
C CYS A 133 40.18 -36.29 44.15
N GLY A 134 39.15 -36.91 43.56
CA GLY A 134 38.62 -38.20 44.01
C GLY A 134 37.44 -38.11 44.98
N GLU A 135 37.17 -36.93 45.55
CA GLU A 135 36.16 -36.72 46.59
C GLU A 135 35.15 -35.62 46.21
N THR A 136 35.62 -34.49 45.68
CA THR A 136 34.79 -33.34 45.26
C THR A 136 34.52 -33.38 43.74
N GLY A 137 33.27 -33.16 43.33
CA GLY A 137 32.91 -32.87 41.95
C GLY A 137 33.30 -31.46 41.52
N VAL A 138 33.01 -31.11 40.26
CA VAL A 138 33.25 -29.77 39.70
C VAL A 138 31.95 -29.25 39.07
N LEU A 139 31.67 -27.96 39.25
CA LEU A 139 30.51 -27.28 38.71
C LEU A 139 30.96 -26.17 37.76
N TYR A 140 30.53 -26.24 36.50
CA TYR A 140 30.64 -25.13 35.57
C TYR A 140 29.29 -24.46 35.36
N PHE A 141 29.33 -23.16 35.08
CA PHE A 141 28.17 -22.38 34.69
C PHE A 141 28.41 -21.76 33.31
N PHE A 142 27.36 -21.75 32.51
CA PHE A 142 27.36 -21.09 31.20
C PHE A 142 26.15 -20.15 31.12
N GLU A 143 26.39 -18.90 30.75
CA GLU A 143 25.34 -17.94 30.39
C GLU A 143 25.50 -17.54 28.93
N GLY A 144 24.46 -17.77 28.13
CA GLY A 144 24.41 -17.34 26.73
C GLY A 144 23.21 -16.45 26.49
N PHE A 145 23.41 -15.40 25.70
CA PHE A 145 22.32 -14.53 25.25
C PHE A 145 22.25 -14.60 23.72
N ALA A 146 21.05 -14.64 23.17
CA ALA A 146 20.84 -14.61 21.73
C ALA A 146 19.66 -13.71 21.36
N LEU A 147 19.70 -13.14 20.16
CA LEU A 147 18.80 -12.13 19.64
C LEU A 147 18.13 -12.60 18.36
N SER A 148 16.86 -12.29 18.17
CA SER A 148 16.21 -12.44 16.86
C SER A 148 16.88 -11.56 15.81
N THR A 149 16.71 -11.89 14.53
CA THR A 149 17.33 -11.14 13.44
C THR A 149 16.30 -10.40 12.58
N ASN A 150 16.76 -9.35 11.91
CA ASN A 150 16.02 -8.67 10.84
C ASN A 150 15.76 -9.56 9.60
N GLU A 151 16.22 -10.82 9.58
CA GLU A 151 15.83 -11.79 8.54
C GLU A 151 14.44 -12.40 8.81
N ARG A 152 13.97 -12.38 10.07
CA ARG A 152 12.65 -12.89 10.50
C ARG A 152 12.34 -14.33 10.05
N ASP A 153 13.37 -15.13 9.88
CA ASP A 153 13.33 -16.56 9.54
C ASP A 153 13.40 -17.47 10.79
N GLY A 154 13.31 -16.88 11.99
CA GLY A 154 13.50 -17.56 13.26
C GLY A 154 14.97 -17.84 13.60
N SER A 155 15.94 -17.34 12.82
CA SER A 155 17.35 -17.40 13.21
C SER A 155 17.66 -16.45 14.36
N LEU A 156 18.57 -16.89 15.23
CA LEU A 156 19.15 -16.08 16.31
C LEU A 156 20.63 -15.80 16.05
N THR A 157 21.12 -14.70 16.62
CA THR A 157 22.52 -14.26 16.57
C THR A 157 22.96 -13.74 17.93
N THR A 158 24.27 -13.57 18.17
CA THR A 158 24.77 -12.82 19.34
C THR A 158 25.80 -11.76 18.95
N THR A 159 26.14 -10.84 19.87
CA THR A 159 27.33 -9.98 19.75
C THR A 159 28.47 -10.54 20.59
N PRO A 160 29.75 -10.17 20.35
CA PRO A 160 30.86 -10.55 21.24
C PRO A 160 30.62 -10.26 22.74
N ASN A 161 29.89 -9.19 23.08
CA ASN A 161 29.52 -8.83 24.45
C ASN A 161 28.38 -9.69 25.05
N LEU A 162 27.72 -10.51 24.24
CA LEU A 162 26.57 -11.36 24.58
C LEU A 162 26.88 -12.87 24.46
N VAL A 163 28.15 -13.21 24.22
CA VAL A 163 28.65 -14.58 24.03
C VAL A 163 28.43 -15.46 25.26
N LEU A 164 28.30 -16.77 25.00
CA LEU A 164 28.35 -17.85 25.97
C LEU A 164 29.54 -17.72 26.93
N THR A 165 29.31 -17.06 28.06
CA THR A 165 30.33 -16.88 29.09
C THR A 165 30.38 -18.12 29.96
N GLN A 166 31.45 -18.91 29.82
CA GLN A 166 31.80 -19.91 30.82
C GLN A 166 32.35 -19.19 32.05
N VAL A 167 31.61 -19.27 33.16
CA VAL A 167 32.04 -18.75 34.47
C VAL A 167 32.62 -19.90 35.27
N GLU A 168 33.95 -19.91 35.42
CA GLU A 168 34.61 -20.77 36.40
C GLU A 168 34.71 -20.03 37.74
N ARG A 169 34.04 -20.54 38.77
CA ARG A 169 34.02 -19.92 40.09
C ARG A 169 35.00 -20.60 41.03
N GLN A 170 36.11 -19.95 41.35
CA GLN A 170 37.04 -20.46 42.37
C GLN A 170 36.43 -20.29 43.77
N ASN A 171 36.17 -19.06 44.21
CA ASN A 171 35.45 -18.76 45.45
C ASN A 171 34.26 -17.83 45.19
N LYS A 172 33.38 -17.64 46.18
CA LYS A 172 32.15 -16.81 46.07
C LYS A 172 32.36 -15.44 45.43
N ASP A 173 33.55 -14.84 45.57
CA ASP A 173 33.87 -13.51 45.08
C ASP A 173 34.68 -13.49 43.77
N SER A 174 35.07 -14.64 43.21
CA SER A 174 35.92 -14.72 42.00
C SER A 174 35.16 -15.26 40.79
N TYR A 175 35.29 -14.57 39.67
CA TYR A 175 34.76 -14.98 38.37
C TYR A 175 35.94 -15.06 37.39
N LEU A 176 36.21 -16.24 36.84
CA LEU A 176 37.04 -16.37 35.64
C LEU A 176 36.11 -16.45 34.45
N ILE A 177 36.23 -15.47 33.55
CA ILE A 177 35.46 -15.33 32.32
C ILE A 177 36.33 -15.90 31.20
N GLY A 178 35.82 -16.88 30.47
CA GLY A 178 36.37 -17.24 29.16
C GLY A 178 35.94 -16.21 28.12
N GLU A 179 36.73 -15.15 27.92
CA GLU A 179 36.50 -14.16 26.86
C GLU A 179 36.88 -14.78 25.49
N GLU A 180 35.91 -15.29 24.73
CA GLU A 180 36.06 -15.44 23.28
C GLU A 180 35.77 -14.11 22.58
N ASP A 181 36.76 -13.21 22.63
CA ASP A 181 36.77 -11.98 21.84
C ASP A 181 36.50 -12.30 20.35
N ASN A 182 35.40 -11.76 19.82
CA ASN A 182 34.96 -11.89 18.42
C ASN A 182 34.45 -13.30 18.01
N ALA A 183 33.61 -13.91 18.84
CA ALA A 183 32.85 -15.11 18.46
C ALA A 183 31.49 -14.78 17.79
N ASP A 184 31.34 -15.09 16.50
CA ASP A 184 30.06 -15.01 15.79
C ASP A 184 29.19 -16.23 16.13
N TYR A 185 28.23 -16.08 17.04
CA TYR A 185 27.20 -17.10 17.27
C TYR A 185 26.01 -16.93 16.33
N LYS A 186 25.58 -18.04 15.73
CA LYS A 186 24.32 -18.13 14.99
C LYS A 186 23.58 -19.42 15.34
N MET A 187 22.27 -19.35 15.52
CA MET A 187 21.39 -20.51 15.68
C MET A 187 20.24 -20.43 14.67
N VAL A 188 19.98 -21.52 13.93
CA VAL A 188 18.97 -21.55 12.87
C VAL A 188 18.03 -22.76 13.01
N PRO A 189 16.71 -22.57 12.84
CA PRO A 189 15.81 -23.66 12.52
C PRO A 189 16.15 -24.25 11.15
N VAL A 190 16.39 -25.55 11.11
CA VAL A 190 16.63 -26.32 9.87
C VAL A 190 15.33 -26.98 9.41
N ASP A 191 14.52 -27.44 10.36
CA ASP A 191 13.19 -28.00 10.17
C ASP A 191 12.34 -27.83 11.44
N GLU A 192 11.16 -28.45 11.51
CA GLU A 192 10.25 -28.36 12.67
C GLU A 192 10.75 -29.04 13.97
N ASN A 193 11.86 -29.79 13.93
CA ASN A 193 12.42 -30.55 15.05
C ASN A 193 13.90 -30.26 15.32
N THR A 194 14.60 -29.61 14.39
CA THR A 194 16.06 -29.45 14.38
C THR A 194 16.48 -27.97 14.40
N LEU A 195 17.23 -27.57 15.43
CA LEU A 195 18.11 -26.40 15.35
C LEU A 195 19.53 -26.81 14.97
N GLN A 196 20.23 -25.92 14.29
CA GLN A 196 21.67 -25.97 14.13
C GLN A 196 22.30 -24.66 14.62
N GLY A 197 23.30 -24.77 15.49
CA GLY A 197 24.10 -23.68 16.01
C GLY A 197 25.52 -23.70 15.48
N SER A 198 26.16 -22.54 15.41
CA SER A 198 27.61 -22.42 15.21
C SER A 198 28.15 -21.22 15.96
N VAL A 199 29.32 -21.39 16.58
CA VAL A 199 30.17 -20.31 17.11
C VAL A 199 31.43 -20.31 16.26
N ASP A 200 31.76 -19.19 15.61
CA ASP A 200 32.98 -19.04 14.82
C ASP A 200 33.85 -17.93 15.43
N SER A 201 35.03 -18.31 15.97
CA SER A 201 36.02 -17.40 16.56
C SER A 201 37.41 -17.61 15.94
N ASP A 202 38.37 -16.72 16.19
CA ASP A 202 39.73 -16.81 15.58
C ASP A 202 40.44 -18.16 15.89
N VAL A 203 40.14 -18.78 17.02
CA VAL A 203 40.82 -19.99 17.52
C VAL A 203 39.95 -21.25 17.37
N PHE A 204 38.63 -21.12 17.49
CA PHE A 204 37.71 -22.25 17.48
C PHE A 204 36.59 -22.08 16.46
N LEU A 205 36.07 -23.22 15.99
CA LEU A 205 34.77 -23.32 15.36
C LEU A 205 34.00 -24.36 16.16
N VAL A 206 32.92 -23.96 16.82
CA VAL A 206 31.98 -24.89 17.48
C VAL A 206 30.77 -25.03 16.57
N THR A 207 30.30 -26.25 16.35
CA THR A 207 29.02 -26.51 15.69
C THR A 207 28.15 -27.33 16.62
N GLU A 208 26.92 -26.89 16.84
CA GLU A 208 25.93 -27.60 17.66
C GLU A 208 24.71 -27.98 16.82
N SER A 209 24.06 -29.07 17.18
CA SER A 209 22.76 -29.47 16.65
C SER A 209 21.86 -29.85 17.81
N PHE A 210 20.59 -29.43 17.78
CA PHE A 210 19.60 -29.78 18.80
C PHE A 210 18.39 -30.38 18.08
N VAL A 211 18.09 -31.65 18.34
CA VAL A 211 17.09 -32.43 17.62
C VAL A 211 16.10 -33.02 18.61
N PHE A 212 14.82 -32.67 18.50
CA PHE A 212 13.77 -33.34 19.27
C PHE A 212 13.58 -34.78 18.79
N THR A 213 13.69 -35.73 19.72
CA THR A 213 13.72 -37.18 19.41
C THR A 213 12.37 -37.88 19.59
N ASN A 214 11.36 -37.20 20.13
CA ASN A 214 10.02 -37.76 20.34
C ASN A 214 8.89 -36.80 19.90
N GLU A 215 7.73 -37.36 19.56
CA GLU A 215 6.55 -36.58 19.12
C GLU A 215 6.05 -35.59 20.19
N ALA A 216 6.26 -35.91 21.46
CA ALA A 216 5.92 -35.03 22.59
C ALA A 216 6.85 -33.82 22.73
N ARG A 217 7.98 -33.79 22.01
CA ARG A 217 9.05 -32.78 22.10
C ARG A 217 9.52 -32.54 23.56
N THR A 218 9.56 -33.62 24.35
CA THR A 218 10.06 -33.66 25.74
C THR A 218 11.44 -34.29 25.86
N GLU A 219 11.90 -35.01 24.84
CA GLU A 219 13.27 -35.52 24.75
C GLU A 219 13.96 -34.91 23.53
N ALA A 220 15.23 -34.57 23.69
CA ALA A 220 16.07 -34.10 22.61
C ALA A 220 17.48 -34.70 22.70
N GLY A 221 18.12 -34.88 21.55
CA GLY A 221 19.56 -35.08 21.46
C GLY A 221 20.22 -33.76 21.04
N SER A 222 21.35 -33.41 21.66
CA SER A 222 22.28 -32.45 21.09
C SER A 222 23.63 -33.10 20.78
N MET A 223 24.28 -32.63 19.74
CA MET A 223 25.68 -32.95 19.43
C MET A 223 26.42 -31.65 19.13
N GLN A 224 27.46 -31.40 19.92
CA GLN A 224 28.34 -30.24 19.83
C GLN A 224 29.75 -30.71 19.46
N ASP A 225 30.26 -30.28 18.31
CA ASP A 225 31.61 -30.57 17.82
C ASP A 225 32.46 -29.30 17.90
N VAL A 226 33.67 -29.40 18.48
CA VAL A 226 34.64 -28.31 18.63
C VAL A 226 35.83 -28.59 17.73
N TYR A 227 36.10 -27.66 16.83
CA TYR A 227 37.24 -27.67 15.91
C TYR A 227 38.24 -26.58 16.31
N ALA A 228 39.50 -26.95 16.51
CA ALA A 228 40.59 -26.00 16.69
C ALA A 228 41.11 -25.55 15.32
N LYS A 229 41.34 -24.25 15.16
CA LYS A 229 41.91 -23.64 13.94
C LYS A 229 43.42 -23.50 14.06
N ALA A 230 44.14 -23.86 13.00
CA ALA A 230 45.60 -23.80 12.93
C ALA A 230 46.03 -23.37 11.52
N GLY A 231 46.04 -22.05 11.27
CA GLY A 231 46.15 -21.51 9.91
C GLY A 231 44.96 -21.93 9.06
N ASP A 232 45.20 -22.38 7.83
CA ASP A 232 44.16 -22.81 6.88
C ASP A 232 43.55 -24.20 7.20
N GLN A 233 43.84 -24.78 8.37
CA GLN A 233 43.36 -26.10 8.79
C GLN A 233 42.44 -26.01 10.01
N SER A 234 41.31 -26.72 9.96
CA SER A 234 40.48 -27.02 11.13
C SER A 234 40.64 -28.48 11.54
N ILE A 235 40.76 -28.74 12.84
CA ILE A 235 40.97 -30.07 13.41
C ILE A 235 39.89 -30.30 14.47
N LEU A 236 39.05 -31.32 14.30
CA LEU A 236 38.12 -31.76 15.35
C LEU A 236 38.92 -32.18 16.59
N VAL A 237 38.70 -31.50 17.72
CA VAL A 237 39.37 -31.76 19.00
C VAL A 237 38.45 -32.38 20.05
N GLN A 238 37.15 -32.07 19.99
CA GLN A 238 36.15 -32.60 20.91
C GLN A 238 34.79 -32.78 20.20
N SER A 239 34.04 -33.81 20.58
CA SER A 239 32.60 -33.92 20.35
C SER A 239 31.93 -34.19 21.70
N THR A 240 30.80 -33.56 21.96
CA THR A 240 29.97 -33.76 23.14
C THR A 240 28.57 -34.11 22.70
N ARG A 241 28.03 -35.23 23.19
CA ARG A 241 26.65 -35.66 22.93
C ARG A 241 25.82 -35.49 24.18
N LEU A 242 24.73 -34.76 24.08
CA LEU A 242 23.80 -34.52 25.17
C LEU A 242 22.49 -35.27 24.89
N LYS A 243 21.94 -35.90 25.92
CA LYS A 243 20.55 -36.37 25.94
C LYS A 243 19.79 -35.48 26.93
N LEU A 244 18.90 -34.65 26.42
CA LEU A 244 18.10 -33.71 27.20
C LEU A 244 16.70 -34.26 27.45
N THR A 245 16.21 -34.10 28.67
CA THR A 245 14.84 -34.42 29.09
C THR A 245 14.22 -33.17 29.68
N LYS A 246 13.10 -32.73 29.12
CA LYS A 246 12.36 -31.56 29.57
C LYS A 246 11.69 -31.86 30.92
N ILE A 247 11.80 -30.93 31.85
CA ILE A 247 11.29 -31.02 33.22
C ILE A 247 10.54 -29.74 33.58
N ASP A 248 9.82 -29.77 34.70
CA ASP A 248 9.24 -28.57 35.33
C ASP A 248 10.28 -27.83 36.21
N GLU A 249 9.93 -26.61 36.61
CA GLU A 249 10.79 -25.72 37.41
C GLU A 249 11.10 -26.26 38.82
N GLU A 250 10.14 -26.93 39.47
CA GLU A 250 10.33 -27.51 40.80
C GLU A 250 11.33 -28.68 40.72
N SER A 251 11.17 -29.56 39.73
CA SER A 251 12.10 -30.64 39.39
C SER A 251 13.48 -30.13 38.99
N PHE A 252 13.58 -28.96 38.34
CA PHE A 252 14.84 -28.32 38.00
C PHE A 252 15.59 -27.86 39.25
N ILE A 253 14.94 -27.05 40.10
CA ILE A 253 15.55 -26.46 41.28
C ILE A 253 15.91 -27.55 42.31
N THR A 254 14.98 -28.45 42.60
CA THR A 254 15.20 -29.52 43.59
C THR A 254 16.18 -30.58 43.11
N GLY A 255 16.14 -30.92 41.81
CA GLY A 255 17.06 -31.86 41.20
C GLY A 255 18.50 -31.34 41.17
N LEU A 256 18.69 -30.08 40.74
CA LEU A 256 20.00 -29.42 40.74
C LEU A 256 20.62 -29.42 42.15
N ALA A 257 19.86 -29.02 43.17
CA ALA A 257 20.35 -29.04 44.55
C ALA A 257 20.76 -30.45 45.03
N ALA A 258 19.95 -31.47 44.72
CA ALA A 258 20.22 -32.86 45.10
C ALA A 258 21.45 -33.46 44.40
N ASP A 259 21.63 -33.18 43.10
CA ASP A 259 22.78 -33.67 42.34
C ASP A 259 24.08 -32.97 42.76
N LEU A 260 24.02 -31.70 43.16
CA LEU A 260 25.19 -30.99 43.72
C LEU A 260 25.62 -31.60 45.06
N GLU A 261 24.66 -31.88 45.96
CA GLU A 261 24.92 -32.59 47.22
C GLU A 261 25.50 -34.00 46.97
N ALA A 262 24.91 -34.75 46.03
CA ALA A 262 25.36 -36.11 45.68
C ALA A 262 26.79 -36.18 45.12
N ASN A 263 27.30 -35.08 44.54
CA ASN A 263 28.65 -34.96 44.00
C ASN A 263 29.61 -34.19 44.95
N ASN A 264 29.23 -33.99 46.22
CA ASN A 264 29.99 -33.27 47.24
C ASN A 264 30.35 -31.81 46.86
N ILE A 265 29.57 -31.17 45.98
CA ILE A 265 29.82 -29.79 45.54
C ILE A 265 29.26 -28.81 46.58
N THR A 266 30.13 -27.97 47.12
CA THR A 266 29.85 -27.12 48.27
C THR A 266 29.10 -25.83 47.92
N ALA A 267 28.36 -25.28 48.89
CA ALA A 267 27.71 -23.96 48.76
C ALA A 267 28.70 -22.77 48.70
N SER A 268 30.02 -23.01 48.77
CA SER A 268 31.07 -22.01 48.52
C SER A 268 31.27 -21.73 47.02
N THR A 269 30.91 -22.67 46.13
CA THR A 269 31.02 -22.51 44.67
C THR A 269 29.69 -22.09 44.04
N MET A 270 28.53 -22.49 44.58
CA MET A 270 27.21 -22.12 44.07
C MET A 270 26.93 -20.59 44.08
N PRO A 271 26.36 -20.01 43.00
CA PRO A 271 25.88 -18.63 42.99
C PRO A 271 24.80 -18.42 44.06
N ASP A 272 24.62 -17.18 44.50
CA ASP A 272 23.68 -16.88 45.59
C ASP A 272 22.21 -17.04 45.17
N ALA A 273 21.95 -17.10 43.86
CA ALA A 273 20.71 -17.59 43.26
C ALA A 273 21.02 -18.33 41.95
N VAL A 274 20.18 -19.31 41.60
CA VAL A 274 20.10 -19.91 40.27
C VAL A 274 19.43 -18.86 39.36
N PRO A 275 20.11 -18.25 38.37
CA PRO A 275 19.48 -17.31 37.46
C PRO A 275 18.24 -17.88 36.77
N MET A 276 17.21 -17.04 36.73
CA MET A 276 15.92 -17.30 36.10
C MET A 276 15.50 -16.07 35.29
N GLU A 277 14.87 -16.30 34.14
CA GLU A 277 14.38 -15.28 33.20
C GLU A 277 15.42 -14.27 32.68
N ARG A 278 15.81 -13.29 33.50
CA ARG A 278 16.59 -12.10 33.13
C ARG A 278 17.71 -11.75 34.11
N SER A 279 17.89 -12.54 35.17
CA SER A 279 19.03 -12.41 36.08
C SER A 279 20.26 -13.09 35.49
N CYS A 280 21.45 -12.54 35.73
CA CYS A 280 22.72 -13.14 35.35
C CYS A 280 23.52 -13.60 36.60
N LEU A 281 24.50 -14.48 36.41
CA LEU A 281 25.40 -15.01 37.43
C LEU A 281 26.50 -14.01 37.81
N ASN A 282 26.93 -13.21 36.84
CA ASN A 282 27.84 -12.10 37.07
C ASN A 282 27.08 -10.83 37.50
N LYS A 283 27.76 -9.92 38.20
CA LYS A 283 27.20 -8.60 38.58
C LYS A 283 26.95 -7.69 37.39
N ASP A 284 27.66 -7.93 36.29
CA ASP A 284 27.61 -7.16 35.06
C ASP A 284 26.78 -7.93 34.02
N CYS A 285 25.45 -7.93 34.19
CA CYS A 285 24.53 -8.33 33.12
C CYS A 285 24.73 -7.47 31.86
N PRO A 286 24.52 -8.00 30.64
CA PRO A 286 24.46 -7.17 29.45
C PRO A 286 23.44 -6.05 29.60
N THR A 287 23.84 -4.84 29.20
CA THR A 287 22.98 -3.67 29.30
C THR A 287 22.01 -3.60 28.12
N GLU A 288 20.99 -2.75 28.21
CA GLU A 288 20.16 -2.42 27.03
C GLU A 288 21.00 -1.81 25.89
N GLU A 289 22.13 -1.16 26.17
CA GLU A 289 23.05 -0.66 25.14
C GLU A 289 23.75 -1.83 24.42
N ASP A 290 24.13 -2.90 25.13
CA ASP A 290 24.72 -4.10 24.53
C ASP A 290 23.73 -4.88 23.66
N PHE A 291 22.49 -5.07 24.13
CA PHE A 291 21.43 -5.69 23.33
C PHE A 291 21.10 -4.87 22.07
N CYS A 292 20.98 -3.54 22.21
CA CYS A 292 20.61 -2.66 21.11
C CYS A 292 21.71 -2.43 20.06
N GLN A 293 22.85 -3.11 20.15
CA GLN A 293 23.80 -3.21 19.04
C GLN A 293 23.25 -4.04 17.87
N LEU A 294 22.43 -5.08 18.13
CA LEU A 294 21.85 -5.97 17.10
C LEU A 294 20.33 -6.23 17.24
N ASP A 295 19.72 -6.02 18.41
CA ASP A 295 18.30 -6.34 18.66
C ASP A 295 17.37 -5.58 17.69
N PRO A 296 16.54 -6.26 16.88
CA PRO A 296 15.61 -5.62 15.93
C PRO A 296 14.68 -4.59 16.57
N LYS A 297 14.37 -4.71 17.87
CA LYS A 297 13.48 -3.78 18.57
C LYS A 297 14.02 -2.36 18.73
N CYS A 298 15.35 -2.19 18.64
CA CYS A 298 16.00 -0.89 18.81
C CYS A 298 17.05 -0.57 17.72
N THR A 299 17.37 -1.53 16.86
CA THR A 299 18.11 -1.28 15.62
C THR A 299 17.16 -0.91 14.47
N VAL A 300 17.66 -0.18 13.47
CA VAL A 300 16.90 0.07 12.23
C VAL A 300 17.18 -1.07 11.27
N SER A 301 16.13 -1.76 10.81
CA SER A 301 16.26 -2.81 9.80
C SER A 301 16.99 -2.30 8.55
N LYS A 302 17.91 -3.11 8.02
CA LYS A 302 18.53 -2.89 6.70
C LYS A 302 17.54 -3.09 5.54
N TYR A 303 16.39 -3.72 5.81
CA TYR A 303 15.31 -3.93 4.88
C TYR A 303 14.26 -2.83 5.08
N LEU A 304 14.37 -1.77 4.29
CA LEU A 304 13.44 -0.65 4.29
C LEU A 304 12.60 -0.70 3.02
N GLU A 305 11.28 -0.68 3.17
CA GLU A 305 10.35 -0.53 2.04
C GLU A 305 10.66 0.81 1.32
N PRO A 306 11.00 0.79 0.02
CA PRO A 306 11.39 1.99 -0.72
C PRO A 306 10.18 2.88 -1.02
N ASP A 307 10.45 4.16 -1.32
CA ASP A 307 9.41 5.11 -1.77
C ASP A 307 8.60 4.55 -2.95
N ALA A 308 7.27 4.51 -2.82
CA ALA A 308 6.45 3.86 -3.83
C ALA A 308 6.40 4.66 -5.13
N THR A 309 6.50 3.93 -6.26
CA THR A 309 6.51 4.54 -7.60
C THR A 309 5.11 4.55 -8.19
N VAL A 310 4.73 5.61 -8.91
CA VAL A 310 3.38 5.72 -9.48
C VAL A 310 3.26 4.86 -10.75
N LYS A 311 2.26 3.96 -10.79
CA LYS A 311 1.95 3.09 -11.94
C LYS A 311 1.54 3.94 -13.15
N ALA A 312 2.17 3.72 -14.30
CA ALA A 312 1.92 4.50 -15.52
C ALA A 312 0.49 4.36 -16.09
N GLY A 313 -0.12 3.17 -15.96
CA GLY A 313 -1.47 2.89 -16.47
C GLY A 313 -2.55 3.85 -15.93
N PRO A 314 -2.71 3.97 -14.60
CA PRO A 314 -3.53 4.98 -13.94
C PRO A 314 -3.34 6.41 -14.47
N ILE A 315 -2.10 6.88 -14.62
CA ILE A 315 -1.82 8.23 -15.15
C ILE A 315 -2.34 8.37 -16.58
N VAL A 316 -2.01 7.42 -17.46
CA VAL A 316 -2.47 7.42 -18.86
C VAL A 316 -4.00 7.37 -18.94
N GLY A 317 -4.66 6.59 -18.08
CA GLY A 317 -6.12 6.52 -17.99
C GLY A 317 -6.75 7.86 -17.62
N ILE A 318 -6.26 8.51 -16.55
CA ILE A 318 -6.76 9.83 -16.10
C ILE A 318 -6.54 10.89 -17.18
N VAL A 319 -5.33 10.98 -17.75
CA VAL A 319 -5.00 11.98 -18.80
C VAL A 319 -5.85 11.76 -20.04
N SER A 320 -6.05 10.51 -20.47
CA SER A 320 -6.90 10.17 -21.62
C SER A 320 -8.37 10.51 -21.37
N ALA A 321 -8.88 10.25 -20.16
CA ALA A 321 -10.25 10.60 -19.78
C ALA A 321 -10.46 12.13 -19.77
N VAL A 322 -9.54 12.90 -19.19
CA VAL A 322 -9.58 14.37 -19.21
C VAL A 322 -9.54 14.90 -20.65
N PHE A 323 -8.69 14.35 -21.50
CA PHE A 323 -8.61 14.76 -22.90
C PHE A 323 -9.88 14.42 -23.69
N ALA A 324 -10.47 13.24 -23.47
CA ALA A 324 -11.74 12.85 -24.07
C ALA A 324 -12.91 13.77 -23.64
N VAL A 325 -12.97 14.14 -22.35
CA VAL A 325 -13.96 15.11 -21.85
C VAL A 325 -13.75 16.50 -22.47
N LEU A 326 -12.51 16.97 -22.59
CA LEU A 326 -12.19 18.23 -23.27
C LEU A 326 -12.61 18.21 -24.75
N LEU A 327 -12.32 17.14 -25.49
CA LEU A 327 -12.77 16.97 -26.87
C LEU A 327 -14.29 16.93 -26.99
N ALA A 328 -14.99 16.24 -26.10
CA ALA A 328 -16.46 16.21 -26.08
C ALA A 328 -17.05 17.61 -25.82
N VAL A 329 -16.50 18.37 -24.87
CA VAL A 329 -16.92 19.75 -24.59
C VAL A 329 -16.64 20.65 -25.80
N LEU A 330 -15.46 20.56 -26.42
CA LEU A 330 -15.12 21.34 -27.62
C LEU A 330 -16.04 21.00 -28.79
N TYR A 331 -16.36 19.72 -29.01
CA TYR A 331 -17.32 19.29 -30.03
C TYR A 331 -18.73 19.85 -29.78
N LEU A 332 -19.22 19.79 -28.54
CA LEU A 332 -20.52 20.36 -28.17
C LEU A 332 -20.58 21.89 -28.31
N VAL A 333 -19.48 22.59 -28.00
CA VAL A 333 -19.36 24.05 -28.20
C VAL A 333 -19.31 24.38 -29.70
N HIS A 334 -18.52 23.65 -30.48
CA HIS A 334 -18.41 23.85 -31.93
C HIS A 334 -19.76 23.59 -32.62
N ARG A 335 -20.44 22.49 -32.30
CA ARG A 335 -21.78 22.19 -32.82
C ARG A 335 -22.78 23.31 -32.55
N ARG A 336 -22.85 23.80 -31.29
CA ARG A 336 -23.70 24.94 -30.91
C ARG A 336 -23.32 26.24 -31.61
N ALA A 337 -22.05 26.44 -31.94
CA ALA A 337 -21.58 27.61 -32.69
C ALA A 337 -22.00 27.51 -34.17
N MET A 338 -21.86 26.34 -34.80
CA MET A 338 -22.27 26.09 -36.19
C MET A 338 -23.79 26.23 -36.37
N GLU A 339 -24.59 25.69 -35.44
CA GLU A 339 -26.06 25.84 -35.44
C GLU A 339 -26.45 27.33 -35.40
N LYS A 340 -25.82 28.14 -34.54
CA LYS A 340 -26.02 29.60 -34.48
C LYS A 340 -25.51 30.35 -35.71
N GLN A 341 -24.44 29.90 -36.35
CA GLN A 341 -23.98 30.50 -37.62
C GLN A 341 -25.00 30.25 -38.73
N LYS A 342 -25.52 29.02 -38.84
CA LYS A 342 -26.59 28.68 -39.80
C LYS A 342 -27.83 29.56 -39.60
N GLU A 343 -28.30 29.71 -38.37
CA GLU A 343 -29.41 30.63 -38.05
C GLU A 343 -29.11 32.09 -38.41
N ARG A 344 -27.89 32.58 -38.08
CA ARG A 344 -27.47 33.95 -38.41
C ARG A 344 -27.45 34.20 -39.92
N LEU A 345 -26.99 33.24 -40.72
CA LEU A 345 -26.95 33.34 -42.18
C LEU A 345 -28.35 33.29 -42.79
N LYS A 346 -29.20 32.35 -42.37
CA LYS A 346 -30.63 32.29 -42.76
C LYS A 346 -31.33 33.63 -42.48
N ASN A 347 -31.18 34.15 -41.26
CA ASN A 347 -31.80 35.41 -40.85
C ASN A 347 -31.23 36.62 -41.62
N MET A 348 -29.94 36.63 -41.97
CA MET A 348 -29.34 37.70 -42.77
C MET A 348 -29.93 37.73 -44.19
N PHE A 349 -30.02 36.56 -44.85
CA PHE A 349 -30.58 36.43 -46.19
C PHE A 349 -32.04 36.86 -46.24
N ALA A 350 -32.88 36.33 -45.34
CA ALA A 350 -34.30 36.69 -45.32
C ALA A 350 -34.52 38.18 -45.03
N LYS A 351 -33.67 38.82 -44.20
CA LYS A 351 -33.69 40.28 -44.02
C LYS A 351 -33.33 41.02 -45.30
N HIS A 352 -32.38 40.53 -46.10
CA HIS A 352 -31.97 41.14 -47.37
C HIS A 352 -33.07 41.03 -48.42
N VAL A 353 -33.65 39.85 -48.59
CA VAL A 353 -34.83 39.60 -49.45
C VAL A 353 -36.01 40.50 -49.06
N VAL A 354 -36.37 40.58 -47.77
CA VAL A 354 -37.46 41.45 -47.31
C VAL A 354 -37.13 42.94 -47.47
N GLN A 355 -35.87 43.36 -47.37
CA GLN A 355 -35.46 44.74 -47.65
C GLN A 355 -35.55 45.09 -49.13
N SER A 356 -35.16 44.18 -50.03
CA SER A 356 -35.31 44.33 -51.48
C SER A 356 -36.79 44.43 -51.89
N LEU A 357 -37.61 43.47 -51.44
CA LEU A 357 -39.07 43.47 -51.63
C LEU A 357 -39.75 44.75 -51.13
N LYS A 358 -39.32 45.32 -50.00
CA LYS A 358 -39.83 46.61 -49.48
C LYS A 358 -39.56 47.78 -50.41
N ILE A 359 -38.46 47.76 -51.16
CA ILE A 359 -38.11 48.80 -52.14
C ILE A 359 -38.98 48.65 -53.40
N GLY A 360 -39.27 47.42 -53.83
CA GLY A 360 -40.08 47.14 -55.03
C GLY A 360 -41.60 47.27 -54.84
N ILE A 361 -42.15 46.79 -53.72
CA ILE A 361 -43.61 46.62 -53.52
C ILE A 361 -44.19 47.66 -52.55
N GLY A 362 -43.35 48.34 -51.76
CA GLY A 362 -43.77 49.28 -50.72
C GLY A 362 -44.11 48.61 -49.38
N ALA A 363 -44.29 49.43 -48.33
CA ALA A 363 -44.24 48.98 -46.94
C ALA A 363 -45.48 48.20 -46.42
N SER A 364 -46.45 47.87 -47.27
CA SER A 364 -47.76 47.34 -46.87
C SER A 364 -48.22 46.08 -47.63
N GLY A 365 -47.35 45.44 -48.42
CA GLY A 365 -47.64 44.15 -49.09
C GLY A 365 -47.35 42.91 -48.23
N ASP A 366 -47.89 41.74 -48.62
CA ASP A 366 -47.44 40.45 -48.08
C ASP A 366 -46.14 40.03 -48.77
N PHE A 367 -45.01 40.27 -48.11
CA PHE A 367 -43.67 39.94 -48.61
C PHE A 367 -43.42 38.43 -48.80
N PHE A 368 -44.31 37.57 -48.32
CA PHE A 368 -44.23 36.12 -48.48
C PHE A 368 -45.41 35.55 -49.29
N SER A 369 -46.04 36.36 -50.14
CA SER A 369 -46.94 35.87 -51.18
C SER A 369 -46.14 35.18 -52.29
N MET A 370 -46.75 34.25 -53.02
CA MET A 370 -46.08 33.54 -54.10
C MET A 370 -45.67 34.51 -55.22
N GLU A 371 -46.49 35.52 -55.48
CA GLU A 371 -46.25 36.58 -56.48
C GLU A 371 -45.08 37.48 -56.07
N ALA A 372 -44.97 37.84 -54.79
CA ALA A 372 -43.85 38.63 -54.27
C ALA A 372 -42.54 37.84 -54.36
N LEU A 373 -42.52 36.59 -53.89
CA LEU A 373 -41.33 35.73 -53.98
C LEU A 373 -40.93 35.45 -55.44
N GLN A 374 -41.89 35.28 -56.35
CA GLN A 374 -41.59 35.09 -57.78
C GLN A 374 -41.07 36.37 -58.45
N ALA A 375 -41.53 37.55 -58.03
CA ALA A 375 -40.99 38.82 -58.50
C ALA A 375 -39.56 39.06 -58.01
N GLU A 376 -39.26 38.71 -56.75
CA GLU A 376 -37.91 38.81 -56.19
C GLU A 376 -36.95 37.78 -56.80
N PHE A 377 -37.39 36.53 -56.99
CA PHE A 377 -36.59 35.52 -57.66
C PHE A 377 -36.12 36.00 -59.04
N LYS A 378 -37.04 36.54 -59.84
CA LYS A 378 -36.76 37.20 -61.14
C LYS A 378 -35.96 38.50 -61.05
N HIS A 379 -35.81 39.07 -59.86
CA HIS A 379 -34.96 40.25 -59.63
C HIS A 379 -33.52 39.85 -59.27
N ILE A 380 -33.33 38.65 -58.71
CA ILE A 380 -32.02 38.05 -58.43
C ILE A 380 -31.46 37.40 -59.70
N ASP A 381 -32.32 36.72 -60.46
CA ASP A 381 -32.09 36.10 -61.78
C ASP A 381 -31.93 37.17 -62.90
N VAL A 382 -30.82 37.93 -62.85
CA VAL A 382 -30.54 39.08 -63.75
C VAL A 382 -29.06 39.22 -64.15
N GLY A 383 -28.27 38.14 -64.13
CA GLY A 383 -26.84 38.14 -64.44
C GLY A 383 -26.47 38.06 -65.92
N GLU A 384 -25.24 37.64 -66.21
CA GLU A 384 -24.78 37.38 -67.59
C GLU A 384 -25.41 36.13 -68.21
N GLU A 385 -25.92 35.21 -67.37
CA GLU A 385 -26.62 33.98 -67.75
C GLU A 385 -28.13 34.02 -67.39
N GLY A 386 -28.58 35.06 -66.69
CA GLY A 386 -29.91 35.14 -66.08
C GLY A 386 -31.10 35.34 -67.04
N GLY A 387 -32.28 35.07 -66.49
CA GLY A 387 -33.56 34.91 -67.19
C GLY A 387 -33.84 33.48 -67.62
N ASP A 388 -33.04 32.50 -67.17
CA ASP A 388 -33.17 31.08 -67.52
C ASP A 388 -34.11 30.31 -66.58
N GLY A 389 -34.44 30.89 -65.41
CA GLY A 389 -35.37 30.34 -64.43
C GLY A 389 -34.72 29.67 -63.22
N VAL A 390 -33.40 29.73 -63.10
CA VAL A 390 -32.63 29.35 -61.90
C VAL A 390 -31.80 30.55 -61.42
N ILE A 391 -31.28 30.50 -60.19
CA ILE A 391 -30.34 31.52 -59.70
C ILE A 391 -28.97 30.87 -59.56
N SER A 392 -28.01 31.32 -60.36
CA SER A 392 -26.63 30.84 -60.25
C SER A 392 -25.97 31.32 -58.94
N LYS A 393 -24.91 30.60 -58.53
CA LYS A 393 -24.06 31.01 -57.40
C LYS A 393 -23.44 32.40 -57.57
N ALA A 394 -23.22 32.86 -58.80
CA ALA A 394 -22.70 34.20 -59.09
C ALA A 394 -23.76 35.29 -58.88
N GLU A 395 -25.00 35.04 -59.30
CA GLU A 395 -26.13 35.97 -59.15
C GLU A 395 -26.57 36.13 -57.71
N LEU A 396 -26.71 35.02 -56.96
CA LEU A 396 -27.01 35.10 -55.54
C LEU A 396 -25.91 35.85 -54.78
N ARG A 397 -24.65 35.74 -55.22
CA ARG A 397 -23.52 36.49 -54.64
C ARG A 397 -23.59 37.98 -54.98
N ALA A 398 -23.87 38.32 -56.24
CA ALA A 398 -24.09 39.70 -56.67
C ALA A 398 -25.22 40.35 -55.85
N PHE A 399 -26.37 39.67 -55.74
CA PHE A 399 -27.50 40.09 -54.92
C PHE A 399 -27.13 40.29 -53.44
N MET A 400 -26.45 39.31 -52.81
CA MET A 400 -26.02 39.45 -51.41
C MET A 400 -25.00 40.58 -51.18
N THR A 401 -24.35 41.08 -52.23
CA THR A 401 -23.46 42.26 -52.17
C THR A 401 -24.09 43.58 -52.62
N SER A 402 -25.30 43.57 -53.19
CA SER A 402 -25.90 44.76 -53.84
C SER A 402 -26.58 45.76 -52.88
N GLY A 403 -26.41 45.62 -51.55
CA GLY A 403 -27.06 46.46 -50.53
C GLY A 403 -26.14 46.96 -49.42
N LYS A 404 -26.69 47.80 -48.52
CA LYS A 404 -25.98 48.38 -47.36
C LYS A 404 -25.96 47.45 -46.12
N MET A 405 -25.83 46.14 -46.32
CA MET A 405 -25.64 45.19 -45.21
C MET A 405 -24.17 44.81 -45.03
N GLY A 406 -23.83 44.30 -43.85
CA GLY A 406 -22.44 44.04 -43.46
C GLY A 406 -21.74 43.02 -44.36
N LYS A 407 -20.40 43.10 -44.45
CA LYS A 407 -19.58 42.19 -45.27
C LYS A 407 -19.88 40.71 -44.92
N VAL A 408 -20.41 39.99 -45.90
CA VAL A 408 -20.44 38.52 -45.91
C VAL A 408 -19.07 38.02 -46.36
N THR A 409 -18.51 37.00 -45.70
CA THR A 409 -17.27 36.37 -46.18
C THR A 409 -17.57 35.30 -47.21
N ASP A 410 -16.62 34.97 -48.08
CA ASP A 410 -16.76 33.91 -49.08
C ASP A 410 -17.23 32.59 -48.47
N SER A 411 -16.68 32.21 -47.31
CA SER A 411 -17.07 30.99 -46.58
C SER A 411 -18.48 31.07 -45.98
N ASP A 412 -18.92 32.25 -45.52
CA ASP A 412 -20.29 32.48 -45.04
C ASP A 412 -21.28 32.39 -46.20
N PHE A 413 -20.93 32.95 -47.36
CA PHE A 413 -21.74 32.90 -48.58
C PHE A 413 -21.84 31.46 -49.13
N ASP A 414 -20.72 30.74 -49.22
CA ASP A 414 -20.71 29.34 -49.66
C ASP A 414 -21.56 28.44 -48.74
N THR A 415 -21.49 28.70 -47.43
CA THR A 415 -22.33 28.00 -46.44
C THR A 415 -23.81 28.35 -46.64
N LEU A 416 -24.14 29.62 -46.85
CA LEU A 416 -25.51 30.08 -47.10
C LEU A 416 -26.08 29.50 -48.41
N PHE A 417 -25.29 29.50 -49.48
CA PHE A 417 -25.67 28.92 -50.77
C PHE A 417 -26.04 27.45 -50.62
N GLY A 418 -25.18 26.62 -50.03
CA GLY A 418 -25.46 25.20 -49.75
C GLY A 418 -26.43 24.93 -48.58
N ILE A 419 -27.16 25.93 -48.09
CA ILE A 419 -28.37 25.75 -47.27
C ILE A 419 -29.63 26.04 -48.11
N ILE A 420 -29.52 26.80 -49.21
CA ILE A 420 -30.61 27.15 -50.12
C ILE A 420 -30.69 26.14 -51.26
N ASP A 421 -29.56 25.90 -51.95
CA ASP A 421 -29.33 24.76 -52.85
C ASP A 421 -29.38 23.49 -52.01
N ALA A 422 -30.52 22.79 -52.09
CA ALA A 422 -30.89 21.68 -51.23
C ALA A 422 -30.69 20.32 -51.94
N ASP A 423 -30.73 20.31 -53.27
CA ASP A 423 -30.43 19.12 -54.07
C ASP A 423 -28.94 18.98 -54.47
N GLY A 424 -28.17 20.06 -54.36
CA GLY A 424 -26.74 20.10 -54.66
C GLY A 424 -26.42 20.33 -56.14
N SER A 425 -27.36 20.88 -56.91
CA SER A 425 -27.20 21.17 -58.34
C SER A 425 -26.15 22.23 -58.64
N GLY A 426 -25.85 23.13 -57.69
CA GLY A 426 -24.96 24.28 -57.88
C GLY A 426 -25.66 25.54 -58.41
N GLU A 427 -26.98 25.45 -58.61
CA GLU A 427 -27.93 26.50 -58.95
C GLU A 427 -29.03 26.50 -57.87
N VAL A 428 -29.91 27.50 -57.85
CA VAL A 428 -31.05 27.55 -56.93
C VAL A 428 -32.34 27.72 -57.72
N ASP A 429 -33.23 26.72 -57.67
CA ASP A 429 -34.52 26.82 -58.35
C ASP A 429 -35.57 27.62 -57.54
N PHE A 430 -36.70 27.95 -58.18
CA PHE A 430 -37.75 28.72 -57.51
C PHE A 430 -38.43 27.97 -56.36
N ILE A 431 -38.51 26.64 -56.42
CA ILE A 431 -39.07 25.80 -55.36
C ILE A 431 -38.12 25.79 -54.15
N GLU A 432 -36.82 25.69 -54.36
CA GLU A 432 -35.79 25.77 -53.32
C GLU A 432 -35.79 27.15 -52.64
N PHE A 433 -35.76 28.23 -53.43
CA PHE A 433 -35.85 29.61 -52.93
C PHE A 433 -37.15 29.83 -52.13
N ALA A 434 -38.31 29.42 -52.66
CA ALA A 434 -39.59 29.57 -51.99
C ALA A 434 -39.72 28.70 -50.73
N THR A 435 -39.18 27.47 -50.76
CA THR A 435 -39.13 26.56 -49.60
C THR A 435 -38.26 27.15 -48.50
N PHE A 436 -37.06 27.62 -48.83
CA PHE A 436 -36.15 28.25 -47.87
C PHE A 436 -36.76 29.51 -47.24
N MET A 437 -37.41 30.38 -48.04
CA MET A 437 -38.11 31.56 -47.52
C MET A 437 -39.35 31.17 -46.68
N GLY A 438 -40.04 30.08 -47.04
CA GLY A 438 -41.15 29.49 -46.27
C GLY A 438 -40.70 28.96 -44.90
N GLU A 439 -39.61 28.18 -44.85
CA GLU A 439 -39.02 27.70 -43.59
C GLU A 439 -38.67 28.86 -42.64
N ILE A 440 -38.21 29.98 -43.18
CA ILE A 440 -37.83 31.14 -42.37
C ILE A 440 -39.07 31.94 -41.92
N LYS A 441 -40.13 32.02 -42.75
CA LYS A 441 -41.42 32.68 -42.44
C LYS A 441 -42.01 32.20 -41.10
N ASP A 442 -41.99 30.90 -40.85
CA ASP A 442 -42.55 30.33 -39.62
C ASP A 442 -41.63 30.51 -38.39
N ASN A 443 -40.32 30.50 -38.59
CA ASN A 443 -39.35 30.77 -37.51
C ASN A 443 -39.30 32.26 -37.10
N ILE A 444 -39.56 33.21 -38.03
CA ILE A 444 -39.58 34.66 -37.74
C ILE A 444 -40.57 35.02 -36.62
N LYS A 445 -41.69 34.29 -36.47
CA LYS A 445 -42.68 34.53 -35.40
C LYS A 445 -42.12 34.30 -33.99
N ALA A 446 -41.05 33.52 -33.85
CA ALA A 446 -40.37 33.27 -32.57
C ALA A 446 -39.23 34.26 -32.27
N PHE A 447 -38.69 34.95 -33.28
CA PHE A 447 -37.55 35.87 -33.15
C PHE A 447 -37.98 37.33 -32.86
N GLY A 448 -38.83 37.51 -31.85
CA GLY A 448 -39.32 38.82 -31.42
C GLY A 448 -38.27 39.66 -30.68
N ASP A 449 -37.31 40.25 -31.42
CA ASP A 449 -36.35 41.24 -30.91
C ASP A 449 -35.91 42.31 -31.95
N ASP A 450 -36.49 42.30 -33.17
CA ASP A 450 -36.24 43.32 -34.20
C ASP A 450 -37.53 44.12 -34.47
N GLU A 451 -37.70 45.21 -33.71
CA GLU A 451 -38.91 46.05 -33.76
C GLU A 451 -39.23 46.54 -35.18
N ASP A 452 -38.25 46.87 -36.00
CA ASP A 452 -38.48 47.47 -37.33
C ASP A 452 -38.98 46.44 -38.35
N LEU A 453 -38.61 45.16 -38.20
CA LEU A 453 -39.24 44.08 -38.95
C LEU A 453 -40.68 43.86 -38.48
N VAL A 454 -40.89 43.66 -37.17
CA VAL A 454 -42.23 43.38 -36.61
C VAL A 454 -43.21 44.53 -36.87
N ARG A 455 -42.76 45.79 -36.78
CA ARG A 455 -43.54 47.00 -37.07
C ARG A 455 -44.00 47.02 -38.53
N SER A 456 -43.12 46.69 -39.47
CA SER A 456 -43.46 46.62 -40.91
C SER A 456 -44.38 45.45 -41.28
N PHE A 457 -44.39 44.37 -40.51
CA PHE A 457 -45.31 43.23 -40.70
C PHE A 457 -46.71 43.47 -40.13
N LYS A 458 -46.85 44.35 -39.11
CA LYS A 458 -48.17 44.68 -38.53
C LYS A 458 -48.96 45.72 -39.33
N SER A 459 -48.30 46.54 -40.16
CA SER A 459 -48.95 47.60 -40.93
C SER A 459 -49.73 47.14 -42.17
N SER A 460 -49.61 45.87 -42.58
CA SER A 460 -50.33 45.31 -43.74
C SER A 460 -51.69 44.69 -43.42
N PHE A 461 -52.11 44.65 -42.14
CA PHE A 461 -53.27 43.88 -41.69
C PHE A 461 -54.31 44.68 -40.87
N VAL A 462 -54.69 45.88 -41.32
CA VAL A 462 -55.90 46.58 -40.82
C VAL A 462 -56.63 47.33 -41.95
N GLU A 463 -57.65 46.71 -42.54
CA GLU A 463 -58.92 47.37 -42.93
C GLU A 463 -59.90 46.36 -43.59
N ASN A 464 -60.88 45.84 -42.84
CA ASN A 464 -62.32 46.13 -43.06
C ASN A 464 -63.29 45.24 -42.23
N LYS A 465 -64.11 45.93 -41.42
CA LYS A 465 -65.49 45.61 -40.96
C LYS A 465 -65.81 44.40 -40.05
N GLU A 466 -66.21 44.79 -38.84
CA GLU A 466 -67.23 44.22 -37.93
C GLU A 466 -68.66 44.22 -38.58
N PRO A 467 -69.77 43.77 -37.93
CA PRO A 467 -69.95 43.36 -36.51
C PRO A 467 -70.92 42.17 -36.22
N GLU A 468 -71.15 41.88 -34.92
CA GLU A 468 -72.30 41.13 -34.32
C GLU A 468 -72.46 39.62 -34.67
N THR A 469 -73.08 38.70 -33.89
CA THR A 469 -73.56 38.61 -32.49
C THR A 469 -73.95 37.14 -32.13
N VAL A 470 -73.85 36.77 -30.83
CA VAL A 470 -74.85 35.97 -30.04
C VAL A 470 -75.07 34.45 -30.26
N GLU A 471 -75.03 33.71 -29.12
CA GLU A 471 -75.68 32.41 -28.77
C GLU A 471 -75.20 31.07 -29.41
N ASP A 472 -75.16 29.91 -28.71
CA ASP A 472 -75.52 29.60 -27.31
C ASP A 472 -74.95 28.24 -26.76
N VAL A 473 -75.13 28.01 -25.43
CA VAL A 473 -75.32 26.71 -24.71
C VAL A 473 -74.15 25.68 -24.69
N GLU A 474 -73.76 25.02 -23.59
CA GLU A 474 -74.00 25.06 -22.12
C GLU A 474 -72.60 24.80 -21.44
N ASN A 475 -72.34 24.74 -20.12
CA ASN A 475 -73.15 24.52 -18.92
C ASN A 475 -72.54 25.15 -17.64
N LYS A 476 -73.10 24.74 -16.50
CA LYS A 476 -72.97 25.19 -15.11
C LYS A 476 -71.66 24.80 -14.38
N GLN A 477 -71.04 25.80 -13.73
CA GLN A 477 -71.11 26.09 -12.27
C GLN A 477 -71.27 24.92 -11.26
N PRO A 478 -70.93 25.12 -9.96
CA PRO A 478 -69.80 25.89 -9.37
C PRO A 478 -69.19 25.17 -8.12
N GLU A 479 -68.19 25.74 -7.44
CA GLU A 479 -68.26 26.16 -6.01
C GLU A 479 -66.94 26.80 -5.53
N ILE A 480 -66.96 27.38 -4.32
CA ILE A 480 -66.04 28.44 -3.85
C ILE A 480 -65.55 28.12 -2.41
N LYS A 481 -64.42 28.73 -2.04
CA LYS A 481 -63.81 28.90 -0.68
C LYS A 481 -62.78 27.82 -0.34
N ASP A 482 -61.52 28.12 -0.02
CA ASP A 482 -60.87 29.25 0.69
C ASP A 482 -60.99 29.18 2.23
N ASP A 483 -59.98 29.75 2.90
CA ASP A 483 -59.72 29.84 4.35
C ASP A 483 -59.13 28.60 5.07
N THR A 484 -57.84 28.74 5.42
CA THR A 484 -57.21 28.65 6.77
C THR A 484 -57.82 27.72 7.86
N GLU A 485 -57.07 27.17 8.84
CA GLU A 485 -55.77 27.51 9.42
C GLU A 485 -55.14 26.28 10.14
N ALA A 486 -53.98 26.46 10.79
CA ALA A 486 -53.25 25.39 11.50
C ALA A 486 -53.85 25.02 12.87
N PHE A 487 -53.53 23.83 13.38
CA PHE A 487 -53.31 23.58 14.82
C PHE A 487 -52.35 22.40 15.05
N GLU A 488 -51.61 22.49 16.15
CA GLU A 488 -50.69 21.48 16.73
C GLU A 488 -51.50 20.27 17.28
N ASP A 489 -50.96 19.16 17.78
CA ASP A 489 -49.70 18.96 18.51
C ASP A 489 -49.33 17.46 18.66
N ASP A 490 -48.16 17.18 19.24
CA ASP A 490 -47.77 15.99 20.02
C ASP A 490 -48.36 14.60 19.68
N ASN A 491 -47.48 13.65 19.32
CA ASN A 491 -47.04 12.69 20.34
C ASN A 491 -45.72 11.95 20.05
N LYS A 492 -45.17 11.39 21.12
CA LYS A 492 -43.84 10.80 21.29
C LYS A 492 -44.01 9.37 21.85
N ILE A 493 -42.89 8.65 22.04
CA ILE A 493 -42.67 7.56 23.03
C ILE A 493 -42.83 6.07 22.57
N HIS A 494 -41.76 5.28 22.83
CA HIS A 494 -41.64 3.80 23.00
C HIS A 494 -42.05 2.86 21.83
N ASP A 495 -41.61 1.60 21.66
CA ASP A 495 -40.50 0.73 22.17
C ASP A 495 -40.47 -0.56 21.28
N LEU A 496 -39.59 -1.59 21.38
CA LEU A 496 -38.48 -1.98 22.28
C LEU A 496 -37.53 -2.94 21.51
N SER A 497 -36.37 -3.27 22.12
CA SER A 497 -35.53 -4.49 21.98
C SER A 497 -35.26 -5.09 20.60
#